data_AF-A0A5N5WDC5-F1
#
_entry.id   AF-A0A5N5WDC5-F1
#
_cell.length_a   1.000
_cell.length_b   1.000
_cell.length_c   1.000
_cell.angle_alpha   90.00
_cell.angle_beta   90.00
_cell.angle_gamma   90.00
#
_symmetry.space_group_name_H-M   'P 1'
#
loop_
_entity.id
_entity.type
_entity.pdbx_description
1 polymer ?
#
loop_
_entity_poly.entity_id
_entity_poly.type
_entity_poly.pdbx_seq_one_letter_code
_entity_poly.pdbx_strand_id
1 'polypeptide(L)' 'MTTEPAHPEHAIRCPWCKAEPGERCTSPRGRRIRIVSHDARITAWTTRRRPTTPQEHPA' A
#
# COMPACT_ATOMS: atom_id res chain seq x y z
N MET A 1 10.08 -15.58 -16.64
CA MET A 1 10.67 -14.41 -15.95
C MET A 1 9.58 -13.85 -15.06
N THR A 2 9.42 -14.45 -13.88
CA THR A 2 8.36 -14.08 -12.94
C THR A 2 8.95 -13.02 -12.02
N THR A 3 8.84 -11.76 -12.42
CA THR A 3 9.17 -10.64 -11.54
C THR A 3 8.05 -10.55 -10.52
N GLU A 4 8.14 -11.33 -9.44
CA GLU A 4 7.32 -11.06 -8.26
C GLU A 4 7.50 -9.58 -7.92
N PRO A 5 6.41 -8.81 -7.73
CA PRO A 5 6.56 -7.44 -7.26
C PRO A 5 7.29 -7.54 -5.92
N ALA A 6 8.51 -6.99 -5.86
CA ALA A 6 9.37 -7.07 -4.67
C ALA A 6 8.68 -6.56 -3.39
N HIS A 7 7.56 -5.85 -3.54
CA HIS A 7 6.75 -5.27 -2.48
C HIS A 7 5.25 -5.47 -2.77
N PRO A 8 4.55 -6.32 -2.00
CA PRO A 8 3.15 -6.65 -2.29
C PRO A 8 2.19 -5.48 -2.07
N GLU A 9 2.56 -4.47 -1.29
CA GLU A 9 1.80 -3.23 -1.11
C GLU A 9 1.71 -2.37 -2.39
N HIS A 10 2.56 -2.64 -3.38
CA HIS A 10 2.45 -2.02 -4.70
C HIS A 10 1.25 -2.53 -5.50
N ALA A 11 0.54 -3.58 -5.05
CA ALA A 11 -0.68 -4.03 -5.70
C ALA A 11 -1.86 -3.04 -5.58
N ILE A 12 -1.75 -2.01 -4.73
CA ILE A 12 -2.80 -1.00 -4.53
C ILE A 12 -2.27 0.42 -4.82
N ARG A 13 -3.16 1.33 -5.17
CA ARG A 13 -2.82 2.76 -5.30
C ARG A 13 -2.45 3.35 -3.93
N CYS A 14 -1.37 4.13 -3.86
CA CYS A 14 -1.04 4.83 -2.62
C CYS A 14 -2.08 5.92 -2.33
N PRO A 15 -2.76 5.93 -1.16
CA PRO A 15 -3.78 6.94 -0.87
C PRO A 15 -3.19 8.35 -0.69
N TRP A 16 -1.91 8.44 -0.29
CA TRP A 16 -1.21 9.70 0.00
C TRP A 16 -0.59 10.33 -1.25
N CYS A 17 0.36 9.64 -1.90
CA CYS A 17 1.02 10.19 -3.10
C CYS A 17 0.34 9.86 -4.42
N LYS A 18 -0.74 9.07 -4.40
CA LYS A 18 -1.51 8.66 -5.57
C LYS A 18 -0.78 7.79 -6.61
N ALA A 19 0.46 7.35 -6.33
CA ALA A 19 1.21 6.41 -7.18
C ALA A 19 0.38 5.18 -7.56
N GLU A 20 0.46 4.79 -8.84
CA GLU A 20 -0.33 3.71 -9.39
C GLU A 20 0.13 2.33 -8.90
N PRO A 21 -0.73 1.29 -8.97
CA PRO A 21 -0.32 -0.08 -8.68
C PRO A 21 0.86 -0.50 -9.57
N GLY A 22 1.86 -1.15 -8.99
CA GLY A 22 3.12 -1.52 -9.64
C GLY A 22 4.18 -0.42 -9.62
N GLU A 23 3.80 0.84 -9.44
CA GLU A 23 4.75 1.95 -9.35
C GLU A 23 5.27 2.18 -7.93
N ARG A 24 6.50 2.67 -7.81
CA ARG A 24 7.06 3.13 -6.53
C ARG A 24 6.39 4.41 -6.06
N CYS A 25 6.31 4.58 -4.76
CA CYS A 25 5.83 5.83 -4.20
C CYS A 25 6.74 7.00 -4.58
N THR A 26 6.13 8.15 -4.91
CA THR A 26 6.80 9.43 -5.16
C THR A 26 6.32 10.48 -4.16
N SER A 27 7.02 11.60 -4.03
CA SER A 27 6.49 12.77 -3.31
C SER A 27 5.17 13.24 -3.95
N PRO A 28 4.33 14.00 -3.24
CA PRO A 28 3.07 14.53 -3.78
C PRO A 28 3.26 15.43 -5.02
N ARG A 29 4.48 15.95 -5.21
CA ARG A 29 4.91 16.72 -6.39
C ARG A 29 5.59 15.86 -7.48
N GLY A 30 5.48 14.53 -7.41
CA GLY A 30 6.05 13.59 -8.38
C GLY A 30 7.56 13.30 -8.23
N ARG A 31 8.23 13.84 -7.21
CA ARG A 31 9.68 13.62 -7.01
C ARG A 31 9.96 12.21 -6.49
N ARG A 32 11.04 11.56 -6.93
CA ARG A 32 11.46 10.26 -6.35
C ARG A 32 11.87 10.44 -4.89
N ILE A 33 11.40 9.52 -4.05
CA ILE A 33 11.76 9.42 -2.62
C ILE A 33 12.72 8.25 -2.39
N ARG A 34 13.40 8.25 -1.24
CA ARG A 34 14.35 7.17 -0.89
C ARG A 34 13.67 5.90 -0.41
N ILE A 35 12.47 6.02 0.16
CA ILE A 35 11.68 4.88 0.64
C ILE A 35 10.95 4.19 -0.52
N VAL A 36 10.65 2.92 -0.36
CA VAL A 36 9.94 2.13 -1.38
C VAL A 36 8.46 2.54 -1.44
N SER A 37 7.80 2.57 -0.29
CA SER A 37 6.38 2.87 -0.12
C SER A 37 6.15 3.77 1.09
N HIS A 38 5.13 4.62 1.02
CA HIS A 38 4.67 5.36 2.19
C HIS A 38 3.99 4.43 3.18
N ASP A 39 4.10 4.74 4.46
CA ASP A 39 3.34 4.08 5.53
C ASP A 39 1.85 3.99 5.20
N ALA A 40 1.27 5.08 4.68
CA ALA A 40 -0.12 5.11 4.25
C ALA A 40 -0.48 4.03 3.20
N ARG A 41 0.45 3.65 2.31
CA ARG A 41 0.23 2.56 1.34
C ARG A 41 0.30 1.20 2.02
N ILE A 42 1.31 1.01 2.88
CA ILE A 42 1.53 -0.24 3.62
C ILE A 42 0.32 -0.51 4.51
N THR A 43 -0.10 0.47 5.30
CA THR A 43 -1.28 0.42 6.16
C THR A 43 -2.55 0.11 5.35
N ALA A 44 -2.80 0.82 4.25
CA ALA A 44 -3.97 0.55 3.40
C ALA A 44 -3.98 -0.87 2.81
N TRP A 45 -2.83 -1.41 2.43
CA TRP A 45 -2.70 -2.77 1.94
C TRP A 45 -2.97 -3.79 3.04
N THR A 46 -2.40 -3.58 4.23
CA THR A 46 -2.61 -4.44 5.40
C THR A 46 -4.07 -4.44 5.84
N THR A 47 -4.71 -3.27 5.89
CA THR A 47 -6.14 -3.15 6.22
C THR A 47 -7.03 -3.88 5.21
N ARG A 48 -6.71 -3.79 3.90
CA ARG A 48 -7.45 -4.52 2.86
C ARG A 48 -7.30 -6.04 2.96
N ARG A 49 -6.14 -6.51 3.43
CA ARG A 49 -5.86 -7.95 3.59
C ARG A 49 -6.39 -8.54 4.88
N ARG A 50 -6.60 -7.72 5.91
CA ARG A 50 -7.22 -8.21 7.14
C ARG A 50 -8.66 -8.60 6.80
N PRO A 51 -9.03 -9.90 6.88
CA PRO A 51 -10.43 -10.26 6.82
C PRO A 51 -11.09 -9.51 7.98
N THR A 52 -12.05 -8.66 7.67
CA THR A 52 -12.94 -8.09 8.65
C THR A 52 -13.73 -9.26 9.23
N THR A 53 -13.17 -10.00 10.17
CA THR A 53 -13.99 -10.77 11.09
C THR A 53 -14.75 -9.72 11.87
N PRO A 54 -16.08 -9.60 11.74
CA PRO A 54 -16.84 -8.82 12.70
C PRO A 54 -16.64 -9.51 14.04
N GLN A 55 -15.72 -9.02 14.86
CA GLN A 55 -15.69 -9.40 16.27
C GLN A 55 -16.91 -8.74 16.90
N GLU A 56 -17.92 -9.57 17.13
CA GLU A 56 -19.05 -9.27 17.98
C GLU A 56 -18.52 -8.76 19.33
N HIS A 57 -18.91 -7.55 19.70
CA HIS A 57 -18.69 -6.99 21.04
C HIS A 57 -19.32 -7.91 22.09
N PRO A 58 -18.61 -8.38 23.12
CA PRO A 58 -19.27 -8.92 24.29
C PRO A 58 -19.97 -7.80 25.05
N ALA A 59 -21.19 -8.12 25.49
CA ALA A 59 -22.19 -7.25 26.12
C ALA A 59 -21.80 -6.67 27.49
#